data_AF-A0A920W874-F1
#
_entry.id   AF-A0A920W874-F1
#
_cell.length_a   1.000
_cell.length_b   1.000
_cell.length_c   1.000
_cell.angle_alpha   90.00
_cell.angle_beta   90.00
_cell.angle_gamma   90.00
#
_symmetry.space_group_name_H-M   'P 1'
#
loop_
_entity.id
_entity.type
_entity.pdbx_description
1 polymer ?
#
loop_
_entity_poly.entity_id
_entity_poly.type
_entity_poly.pdbx_seq_one_letter_code
_entity_poly.pdbx_strand_id
1 'polypeptide(L)'
;MSRFGLVGAVVQYRLAPEHPYPSGLEDSYAGLKWLKEHGESVGVDVNRIGIGGPSAGGGMAAALALLVRDRGEFEIDYQLLIYPMIDDTRATTTAGGRSPYGTRNQIIWGGVPILVNCSEPIPSPATPPQPGRRT
;
A
#
# COMPACT_ATOMS: atom_id res chain seq x y z
N MET A 1 8.23 -12.54 2.39
CA MET A 1 7.23 -12.35 3.47
C MET A 1 7.34 -13.47 4.50
N SER A 2 7.12 -14.74 4.14
CA SER A 2 7.23 -15.89 5.09
C SER A 2 8.58 -16.00 5.83
N ARG A 3 9.71 -15.73 5.15
CA ARG A 3 11.06 -15.74 5.78
C ARG A 3 11.25 -14.71 6.91
N PHE A 4 10.41 -13.68 6.96
CA PHE A 4 10.50 -12.61 7.96
C PHE A 4 9.36 -12.65 8.99
N GLY A 5 8.51 -13.70 8.97
CA GLY A 5 7.32 -13.76 9.82
C GLY A 5 6.23 -12.75 9.45
N LEU A 6 6.33 -12.13 8.27
CA LEU A 6 5.39 -11.10 7.81
C LEU A 6 4.37 -11.67 6.84
N VAL A 7 3.16 -11.13 6.90
CA VAL A 7 2.05 -11.32 5.97
C VAL A 7 1.81 -10.03 5.22
N GLY A 8 1.41 -10.16 3.96
CA GLY A 8 1.05 -9.02 3.12
C GLY A 8 -0.45 -9.03 2.84
N ALA A 9 -1.11 -7.92 3.14
CA ALA A 9 -2.46 -7.64 2.66
C ALA A 9 -2.36 -6.58 1.57
N VAL A 10 -2.82 -6.89 0.35
CA VAL A 10 -2.74 -5.99 -0.79
C VAL A 10 -4.10 -5.36 -1.03
N VAL A 11 -4.19 -4.04 -0.90
CA VAL A 11 -5.42 -3.32 -1.20
C VAL A 11 -5.53 -3.07 -2.70
N GLN A 12 -6.55 -3.65 -3.33
CA GLN A 12 -6.95 -3.30 -4.69
C GLN A 12 -7.83 -2.06 -4.64
N TYR A 13 -7.20 -0.89 -4.79
CA TYR A 13 -7.89 0.39 -4.80
C TYR A 13 -8.33 0.81 -6.20
N ARG A 14 -9.30 1.71 -6.26
CA ARG A 14 -9.77 2.33 -7.50
C ARG A 14 -8.66 3.15 -8.17
N LEU A 15 -8.53 3.00 -9.49
CA LEU A 15 -7.47 3.60 -10.28
C LEU A 15 -7.93 4.88 -11.00
N ALA A 16 -6.96 5.75 -11.26
CA ALA A 16 -7.13 6.88 -12.16
C ALA A 16 -6.94 6.42 -13.62
N PRO A 17 -7.59 7.07 -14.61
CA PRO A 17 -8.38 8.32 -14.49
C PRO A 17 -9.83 8.15 -14.03
N GLU A 18 -10.38 6.93 -14.00
CA GLU A 18 -11.80 6.67 -13.70
C GLU A 18 -12.20 7.11 -12.29
N HIS A 19 -11.27 6.99 -11.35
CA HIS A 19 -11.42 7.42 -9.96
C HIS A 19 -10.20 8.26 -9.55
N PRO A 20 -10.23 9.59 -9.80
CA PRO A 20 -9.11 10.46 -9.48
C PRO A 20 -8.86 10.54 -7.98
N TYR A 21 -7.71 11.11 -7.62
CA TYR A 21 -7.37 11.44 -6.23
C TYR A 21 -8.53 12.19 -5.53
N PRO A 22 -8.88 11.87 -4.27
CA PRO A 22 -8.20 10.93 -3.36
C PRO A 22 -8.77 9.50 -3.34
N SER A 23 -9.52 9.06 -4.36
CA SER A 23 -10.28 7.78 -4.30
C SER A 23 -9.45 6.56 -3.87
N GLY A 24 -8.28 6.34 -4.48
CA GLY A 24 -7.45 5.19 -4.12
C GLY A 24 -6.76 5.31 -2.75
N LEU A 25 -6.56 6.53 -2.24
CA LEU A 25 -6.05 6.79 -0.90
C LEU A 25 -7.11 6.42 0.15
N GLU A 26 -8.37 6.80 -0.10
CA GLU A 26 -9.49 6.44 0.78
C GLU A 26 -9.75 4.92 0.79
N ASP A 27 -9.62 4.25 -0.34
CA ASP A 27 -9.73 2.78 -0.40
C ASP A 27 -8.60 2.11 0.39
N SER A 28 -7.37 2.65 0.30
CA SER A 28 -6.22 2.17 1.08
C SER A 28 -6.41 2.39 2.59
N TYR A 29 -6.99 3.54 2.97
CA TYR A 29 -7.38 3.82 4.35
C TYR A 29 -8.45 2.84 4.85
N ALA A 30 -9.50 2.59 4.05
CA ALA A 30 -10.55 1.65 4.40
C ALA A 30 -10.01 0.23 4.58
N GLY A 31 -9.08 -0.21 3.72
CA GLY A 31 -8.42 -1.51 3.85
C GLY A 31 -7.56 -1.62 5.13
N LEU A 32 -6.82 -0.57 5.46
CA LEU A 32 -6.05 -0.50 6.71
C LEU A 32 -6.95 -0.49 7.94
N LYS A 33 -8.03 0.31 7.92
CA LYS A 33 -9.01 0.37 9.00
C LYS A 33 -9.67 -1.00 9.21
N TRP A 34 -10.06 -1.67 8.14
CA TRP A 34 -10.61 -3.03 8.22
C TRP A 34 -9.63 -4.00 8.89
N LEU A 35 -8.34 -3.94 8.54
CA LEU A 35 -7.31 -4.75 9.19
C LEU A 35 -7.14 -4.41 10.68
N LYS A 36 -7.20 -3.13 11.05
CA LYS A 36 -7.11 -2.73 12.47
C LYS A 36 -8.32 -3.21 13.28
N GLU A 37 -9.51 -3.25 12.67
CA GLU A 37 -10.75 -3.67 13.33
C GLU A 37 -10.98 -5.18 13.33
N HIS A 38 -10.52 -5.90 12.30
CA HIS A 38 -10.87 -7.31 12.08
C HIS A 38 -9.65 -8.23 11.94
N GLY A 39 -8.43 -7.69 11.97
CA GLY A 39 -7.19 -8.43 11.68
C GLY A 39 -6.94 -9.61 12.62
N GLU A 40 -7.30 -9.48 13.90
CA GLU A 40 -7.15 -10.57 14.88
C GLU A 40 -7.90 -11.84 14.46
N SER A 41 -9.08 -11.70 13.82
CA SER A 41 -9.88 -12.83 13.34
C SER A 41 -9.21 -13.64 12.22
N VAL A 42 -8.20 -13.06 11.57
CA VAL A 42 -7.41 -13.69 10.51
C VAL A 42 -5.94 -13.90 10.92
N GLY A 43 -5.64 -13.83 12.22
CA GLY A 43 -4.32 -14.09 12.78
C GLY A 43 -3.30 -12.96 12.62
N VAL A 44 -3.76 -11.74 12.30
CA VAL A 44 -2.92 -10.55 12.20
C VAL A 44 -2.80 -9.87 13.56
N ASP A 45 -1.57 -9.55 13.96
CA ASP A 45 -1.32 -8.68 15.11
C ASP A 45 -1.62 -7.22 14.73
N VAL A 46 -2.79 -6.73 15.14
CA VAL A 46 -3.29 -5.39 14.79
C VAL A 46 -2.47 -4.26 15.43
N ASN A 47 -1.62 -4.57 16.41
CA ASN A 47 -0.71 -3.62 17.04
C ASN A 47 0.67 -3.60 16.35
N ARG A 48 0.86 -4.38 15.28
CA ARG A 48 2.12 -4.48 14.53
C ARG A 48 1.87 -4.45 13.03
N ILE A 49 1.40 -3.29 12.55
CA ILE A 49 1.04 -3.03 11.15
C ILE A 49 1.91 -1.94 10.56
N GLY A 50 2.62 -2.29 9.50
CA GLY A 50 3.30 -1.35 8.62
C GLY A 50 2.62 -1.25 7.26
N ILE A 51 3.03 -0.25 6.50
CA ILE A 51 2.58 -0.04 5.12
C ILE A 51 3.79 0.14 4.20
N GLY A 52 3.64 -0.13 2.91
CA GLY A 52 4.74 0.08 1.99
C GLY A 52 4.35 -0.06 0.54
N GLY A 53 5.34 0.09 -0.32
CA GLY A 53 5.16 -0.14 -1.75
C GLY A 53 6.30 0.42 -2.59
N PRO A 54 6.44 -0.08 -3.84
CA PRO A 54 7.36 0.48 -4.82
C PRO A 54 6.74 1.66 -5.58
N SER A 55 7.55 2.64 -5.98
CA SER A 55 7.17 3.71 -6.92
C SER A 55 5.89 4.46 -6.51
N ALA A 56 4.82 4.40 -7.33
CA ALA A 56 3.51 4.97 -7.03
C ALA A 56 2.90 4.40 -5.74
N GLY A 57 3.09 3.10 -5.47
CA GLY A 57 2.67 2.46 -4.22
C GLY A 57 3.44 2.98 -3.01
N GLY A 58 4.71 3.37 -3.19
CA GLY A 58 5.50 4.04 -2.15
C GLY A 58 5.01 5.47 -1.88
N GLY A 59 4.65 6.22 -2.93
CA GLY A 59 4.00 7.52 -2.79
C GLY A 59 2.65 7.42 -2.08
N MET A 60 1.84 6.42 -2.42
CA MET A 60 0.56 6.15 -1.77
C MET A 60 0.73 5.72 -0.31
N ALA A 61 1.72 4.88 0.01
CA ALA A 61 2.02 4.52 1.39
C ALA A 61 2.41 5.76 2.24
N ALA A 62 3.22 6.66 1.69
CA ALA A 62 3.54 7.92 2.37
C ALA A 62 2.30 8.82 2.58
N ALA A 63 1.45 8.94 1.56
CA ALA A 63 0.19 9.69 1.67
C ALA A 63 -0.77 9.07 2.71
N LEU A 64 -0.85 7.74 2.77
CA LEU A 64 -1.65 7.02 3.75
C LEU A 64 -1.14 7.25 5.18
N ALA A 65 0.18 7.26 5.40
CA ALA A 65 0.74 7.58 6.72
C ALA A 65 0.34 8.99 7.19
N LEU A 66 0.36 9.98 6.29
CA LEU A 66 -0.08 11.34 6.60
C LEU A 66 -1.59 11.39 6.91
N LEU A 67 -2.41 10.72 6.09
CA LEU A 67 -3.86 10.66 6.31
C LEU A 67 -4.21 10.02 7.66
N VAL A 68 -3.54 8.93 8.02
CA VAL A 68 -3.73 8.23 9.29
C VAL A 68 -3.33 9.12 10.47
N ARG A 69 -2.18 9.78 10.39
CA ARG A 69 -1.74 10.77 11.39
C ARG A 69 -2.78 11.86 11.58
N ASP A 70 -3.30 12.42 10.48
CA ASP A 70 -4.22 13.56 10.52
C ASP A 70 -5.60 13.16 11.07
N ARG A 71 -6.04 11.91 10.85
CA ARG A 71 -7.29 11.39 11.41
C ARG A 71 -7.16 10.95 12.87
N GLY A 72 -5.99 10.46 13.29
CA GLY A 72 -5.72 10.06 14.67
C GLY A 72 -6.54 8.86 15.16
N GLU A 73 -7.14 8.08 14.25
CA GLU A 73 -7.96 6.90 14.61
C GLU A 73 -7.09 5.70 15.01
N PHE A 74 -5.90 5.56 14.41
CA PHE A 74 -4.97 4.47 14.69
C PHE A 74 -3.54 4.81 14.26
N GLU A 75 -2.57 4.00 14.69
CA GLU A 75 -1.15 4.18 14.38
C GLU A 75 -0.63 3.13 13.37
N ILE A 76 0.44 3.53 12.67
CA ILE A 76 1.25 2.71 11.75
C ILE A 76 2.66 2.59 12.35
N ASP A 77 3.17 1.37 12.47
CA ASP A 77 4.46 1.10 13.11
C ASP A 77 5.66 1.42 12.21
N TYR A 78 5.53 1.20 10.89
CA TYR A 78 6.62 1.42 9.95
C TYR A 78 6.15 1.66 8.51
N GLN A 79 7.02 2.30 7.73
CA GLN A 79 6.84 2.55 6.30
C GLN A 79 7.97 1.92 5.49
N LEU A 80 7.66 1.06 4.52
CA LEU A 80 8.62 0.52 3.55
C LEU A 80 8.43 1.21 2.19
N LEU A 81 9.19 2.28 1.97
CA LEU A 81 9.07 3.14 0.78
C LEU A 81 10.18 2.81 -0.22
N ILE A 82 9.86 2.06 -1.27
CA ILE A 82 10.85 1.60 -2.26
C ILE A 82 10.81 2.52 -3.48
N TYR A 83 11.86 3.32 -3.69
CA TYR A 83 11.93 4.36 -4.75
C TYR A 83 10.62 5.17 -4.92
N PRO A 84 10.06 5.74 -3.84
CA PRO A 84 8.69 6.24 -3.84
C PRO A 84 8.52 7.48 -4.72
N MET A 85 7.36 7.60 -5.35
CA MET A 85 6.97 8.82 -6.08
C MET A 85 6.41 9.85 -5.08
N ILE A 86 7.29 10.70 -4.54
CA ILE A 86 6.96 11.66 -3.45
C ILE A 86 6.94 13.13 -3.89
N ASP A 87 7.12 13.40 -5.18
CA ASP A 87 7.11 14.74 -5.75
C ASP A 87 6.36 14.69 -7.09
N ASP A 88 5.48 15.66 -7.35
CA ASP A 88 4.82 15.83 -8.66
C ASP A 88 5.70 16.62 -9.64
N THR A 89 6.73 17.30 -9.14
CA THR A 89 7.71 18.01 -9.95
C THR A 89 8.91 17.09 -10.22
N ARG A 90 9.27 16.92 -11.49
CA ARG A 90 10.49 16.17 -11.89
C ARG A 90 11.74 17.08 -11.81
N ALA A 91 11.77 18.05 -10.91
CA ALA A 91 12.77 19.13 -10.86
C ALA A 91 14.11 18.74 -10.21
N THR A 92 14.34 17.45 -9.96
CA THR A 92 15.60 16.96 -9.38
C THR A 92 16.58 16.53 -10.47
N THR A 93 17.86 16.85 -10.26
CA THR A 93 18.99 16.60 -11.19
C THR A 93 19.14 15.14 -11.64
N THR A 94 18.61 14.17 -10.90
CA THR A 94 18.67 12.73 -11.21
C THR A 94 17.51 12.27 -12.12
N ALA A 95 16.48 13.08 -12.35
CA ALA A 95 15.33 12.75 -13.21
C ALA A 95 15.60 12.95 -14.71
N GLY A 96 16.87 12.82 -15.13
CA GLY A 96 17.43 13.24 -16.42
C GLY A 96 17.02 12.43 -17.66
N GLY A 97 15.79 11.93 -17.74
CA GLY A 97 15.29 11.19 -18.89
C GLY A 97 13.81 11.40 -19.12
N ARG A 98 13.42 11.56 -20.39
CA ARG A 98 12.03 11.57 -20.86
C ARG A 98 11.41 10.21 -20.51
N SER A 99 10.68 10.15 -19.40
CA SER A 99 9.92 8.97 -18.99
C SER A 99 8.85 8.67 -20.04
N PRO A 100 8.67 7.41 -20.48
CA PRO A 100 7.57 7.04 -21.37
C PRO A 100 6.18 7.26 -20.73
N TYR A 101 6.12 7.59 -19.44
CA TYR A 101 4.90 7.80 -18.67
C TYR A 101 4.50 9.28 -18.47
N GLY A 102 5.14 10.22 -19.19
CA GLY A 102 4.78 11.65 -19.15
C GLY A 102 5.53 12.49 -18.10
N THR A 103 5.14 13.77 -17.99
CA THR A 103 5.82 14.80 -17.19
C THR A 103 5.25 15.00 -15.78
N ARG A 104 4.14 14.33 -15.43
CA ARG A 104 3.47 14.43 -14.12
C ARG A 104 3.13 13.05 -13.58
N ASN A 105 3.09 12.93 -12.25
CA ASN A 105 2.83 11.67 -11.55
C ASN A 105 1.33 11.38 -11.38
N GLN A 106 0.50 11.83 -12.32
CA GLN A 106 -0.97 11.76 -12.26
C GLN A 106 -1.54 10.34 -12.38
N ILE A 107 -0.71 9.35 -12.72
CA ILE A 107 -1.11 7.96 -12.91
C ILE A 107 -0.61 7.14 -11.72
N ILE A 108 -1.53 6.73 -10.86
CA ILE A 108 -1.26 5.88 -9.70
C ILE A 108 -1.32 4.43 -10.19
N TRP A 109 -0.18 3.74 -10.20
CA TRP A 109 -0.09 2.32 -10.57
C TRP A 109 -0.31 1.43 -9.35
N GLY A 110 -0.98 0.29 -9.57
CA GLY A 110 -1.80 -0.41 -8.58
C GLY A 110 -1.11 -1.07 -7.38
N GLY A 111 -1.86 -1.09 -6.27
CA GLY A 111 -1.61 -1.84 -5.04
C GLY A 111 -0.71 -1.12 -4.03
N VAL A 112 -1.22 -0.94 -2.81
CA VAL A 112 -0.38 -0.65 -1.63
C VAL A 112 -0.34 -1.92 -0.80
N PRO A 113 0.82 -2.58 -0.68
CA PRO A 113 0.98 -3.64 0.30
C PRO A 113 0.95 -3.06 1.73
N ILE A 114 0.01 -3.54 2.53
CA ILE A 114 0.01 -3.43 3.98
C ILE A 114 0.79 -4.65 4.50
N LEU A 115 1.83 -4.39 5.29
CA LEU A 115 2.72 -5.40 5.82
C LEU A 115 2.38 -5.62 7.29
N VAL A 116 1.99 -6.83 7.64
CA VAL A 116 1.50 -7.14 8.99
C VAL A 116 2.28 -8.31 9.58
N ASN A 117 2.46 -8.31 10.89
CA ASN A 117 3.05 -9.44 11.58
C ASN A 117 1.95 -10.45 11.96
N CYS A 118 2.23 -11.75 11.84
CA CYS A 118 1.31 -12.79 12.32
C CYS A 118 1.86 -13.44 13.59
N SER A 119 1.00 -13.64 14.58
CA SER A 119 1.31 -14.30 15.85
C SER A 119 1.30 -15.83 15.75
N GLU A 120 0.65 -16.39 14.72
CA GLU A 120 0.57 -17.84 14.46
C GLU A 120 0.83 -18.17 12.97
N PRO A 121 1.29 -19.39 12.63
CA PRO A 121 1.44 -19.81 11.25
C PRO A 121 0.10 -19.79 10.52
N ILE A 122 0.04 -19.03 9.42
CA ILE A 122 -1.15 -18.85 8.59
C ILE A 122 -1.64 -20.23 8.07
N PRO A 123 -2.91 -20.60 8.29
CA PRO A 123 -3.49 -21.78 7.67
C PRO A 123 -3.47 -21.65 6.14
N SER A 124 -3.18 -22.75 5.44
CA SER A 124 -3.04 -22.81 3.97
C SER A 124 -4.10 -22.09 3.12
N PRO A 125 -5.39 -21.91 3.51
CA PRO A 125 -6.35 -21.20 2.67
C PRO A 125 -6.25 -19.66 2.66
N ALA A 126 -5.40 -19.02 3.47
CA ALA A 126 -5.28 -17.55 3.50
C ALA A 126 -4.24 -16.96 2.50
N THR A 127 -3.81 -17.75 1.52
CA THR A 127 -3.05 -17.24 0.37
C THR A 127 -4.04 -16.67 -0.65
N PRO A 128 -3.93 -15.39 -1.07
CA PRO A 128 -4.83 -14.86 -2.09
C PRO A 128 -4.69 -15.67 -3.39
N PRO A 129 -5.81 -15.96 -4.08
CA PRO A 129 -5.79 -16.70 -5.33
C PRO A 129 -4.90 -15.99 -6.35
N GLN A 130 -3.96 -16.74 -6.92
CA GLN A 130 -3.18 -16.31 -8.07
C GLN A 130 -4.16 -15.87 -9.17
N PRO A 131 -4.05 -14.64 -9.72
CA PRO A 131 -4.89 -14.25 -10.84
C PRO A 131 -4.66 -15.23 -11.99
N GLY A 132 -5.75 -15.90 -12.39
CA GLY A 132 -5.75 -16.93 -13.40
C GLY A 132 -5.07 -16.43 -14.67
N ARG A 133 -4.06 -17.18 -15.11
CA ARG A 133 -3.47 -17.07 -16.43
C ARG A 133 -4.59 -17.35 -17.44
N ARG A 134 -5.10 -16.31 -18.11
CA ARG A 134 -5.98 -16.50 -19.26
C ARG A 134 -5.18 -17.27 -20.31
N THR A 135 -5.61 -18.50 -20.58
CA THR A 135 -5.28 -19.24 -21.81
C THR A 135 -5.94 -18.57 -22.99
#